data_AF-A0A8I0H581-F1
#
_entry.id   AF-A0A8I0H581-F1
#
_cell.length_a   1.000
_cell.length_b   1.000
_cell.length_c   1.000
_cell.angle_alpha   90.00
_cell.angle_beta   90.00
_cell.angle_gamma   90.00
#
_symmetry.space_group_name_H-M   'P 1'
#
loop_
_entity.id
_entity.type
_entity.pdbx_description
1 polymer ?
#
loop_
_entity_poly.entity_id
_entity_poly.type
_entity_poly.pdbx_seq_one_letter_code
_entity_poly.pdbx_strand_id
1 'polypeptide(L)' 'DMFLFMCFTGLAYADLRAITYDNIHTDSDGGTWLMGNRIKTGVAYVVKLLPIAIELIEKYRDADEKKDSPDCVFPVG' A
#
# COMPACT_ATOMS: atom_id res chain seq x y z
N ASP A 1 -6.97 -8.89 -5.67
CA ASP A 1 -5.89 -7.88 -5.76
C ASP A 1 -5.27 -7.59 -4.40
N MET A 2 -6.05 -7.16 -3.41
CA MET A 2 -5.54 -6.90 -2.05
C MET A 2 -4.78 -8.09 -1.43
N PHE A 3 -5.31 -9.32 -1.55
CA PHE A 3 -4.60 -10.51 -1.07
C PHE A 3 -3.22 -10.69 -1.74
N LEU A 4 -3.16 -10.47 -3.06
CA LEU A 4 -1.91 -10.59 -3.82
C LEU A 4 -0.92 -9.48 -3.42
N PHE A 5 -1.40 -8.25 -3.23
CA PHE A 5 -0.58 -7.15 -2.73
C PHE A 5 0.00 -7.47 -1.34
N MET A 6 -0.80 -8.04 -0.43
CA MET A 6 -0.33 -8.49 0.88
C MET A 6 0.74 -9.57 0.77
N CYS A 7 0.64 -10.51 -0.19
CA CYS A 7 1.68 -11.51 -0.43
C CYS A 7 3.00 -10.89 -0.90
N PHE A 8 2.97 -9.84 -1.73
CA PHE A 8 4.18 -9.17 -2.20
C PHE A 8 4.82 -8.25 -1.15
N THR A 9 4.02 -7.70 -0.24
CA THR A 9 4.49 -6.71 0.75
C THR A 9 4.65 -7.26 2.16
N GLY A 10 4.11 -8.45 2.44
CA GLY A 10 4.06 -9.02 3.78
C GLY A 10 3.20 -8.19 4.73
N LEU A 11 2.29 -7.36 4.22
CA LEU A 11 1.39 -6.55 5.04
C LEU A 11 0.24 -7.39 5.59
N ALA A 12 -0.12 -7.15 6.85
CA ALA A 12 -1.35 -7.70 7.40
C ALA A 12 -2.53 -6.90 6.85
N TYR A 13 -3.72 -7.49 6.87
CA TYR A 13 -4.95 -6.79 6.43
C TYR A 13 -5.19 -5.48 7.20
N ALA A 14 -4.87 -5.44 8.50
CA ALA A 14 -4.95 -4.22 9.31
C ALA A 14 -4.01 -3.12 8.80
N ASP A 15 -2.79 -3.48 8.37
CA ASP A 15 -1.87 -2.52 7.78
C ASP A 15 -2.39 -2.06 6.42
N LEU A 16 -2.87 -3.00 5.58
CA LEU A 16 -3.44 -2.73 4.26
C LEU A 16 -4.57 -1.69 4.30
N ARG A 17 -5.44 -1.75 5.31
CA ARG A 17 -6.53 -0.80 5.53
C ARG A 17 -6.06 0.60 5.88
N ALA A 18 -4.90 0.73 6.52
CA ALA A 18 -4.36 2.01 6.94
C ALA A 18 -3.41 2.65 5.91
N ILE A 19 -3.05 1.95 4.83
CA ILE A 19 -2.11 2.48 3.83
C ILE A 19 -2.74 3.62 3.05
N THR A 20 -2.04 4.75 3.00
CA THR A 20 -2.35 5.88 2.14
C THR A 20 -1.27 6.09 1.08
N TYR A 21 -1.53 6.94 0.10
CA TYR A 21 -0.53 7.28 -0.92
C TYR A 21 0.72 7.95 -0.35
N ASP A 22 0.62 8.60 0.82
CA ASP A 22 1.76 9.19 1.51
C ASP A 22 2.76 8.14 2.01
N ASN A 23 2.34 6.88 2.16
CA ASN A 23 3.24 5.78 2.48
C ASN A 23 4.08 5.32 1.28
N ILE A 24 3.82 5.84 0.08
CA ILE A 24 4.48 5.43 -1.16
C ILE A 24 5.52 6.48 -1.54
N HIS A 25 6.78 6.06 -1.58
CA HIS A 25 7.92 6.93 -1.87
C HIS A 25 8.72 6.41 -3.05
N THR A 26 9.16 7.31 -3.92
CA THR A 26 10.10 6.98 -5.00
C THR A 26 11.47 7.56 -4.65
N ASP A 27 12.51 6.73 -4.71
CA ASP A 27 13.89 7.16 -4.48
C ASP A 27 14.50 7.83 -5.73
N SER A 28 15.73 8.33 -5.59
CA SER A 28 16.46 8.97 -6.70
C SER A 28 16.80 8.03 -7.86
N ASP A 29 16.82 6.72 -7.60
CA ASP A 29 17.14 5.68 -8.59
C ASP A 29 15.87 5.15 -9.29
N GLY A 30 14.70 5.74 -9.00
CA GLY A 30 13.40 5.36 -9.55
C GLY A 30 12.76 4.13 -8.89
N GLY A 31 13.31 3.64 -7.78
CA GLY A 31 12.71 2.58 -6.98
C GLY A 31 11.54 3.09 -6.16
N THR A 32 10.41 2.40 -6.21
CA THR A 32 9.24 2.71 -5.38
C THR A 32 9.23 1.86 -4.12
N TRP A 33 8.92 2.49 -2.99
CA TRP A 33 8.98 1.93 -1.65
C TRP A 33 7.69 2.21 -0.91
N LEU A 34 7.29 1.26 -0.08
CA LEU A 34 6.18 1.35 0.85
C LEU A 34 6.75 1.45 2.27
N MET A 35 6.51 2.58 2.93
CA MET A 35 7.07 2.90 4.24
C MET A 35 5.97 3.30 5.23
N GLY A 36 6.13 2.87 6.48
CA GLY A 36 5.17 3.19 7.54
C GLY A 36 5.40 2.36 8.79
N ASN A 37 4.39 2.29 9.65
CA ASN A 37 4.44 1.54 10.91
C ASN A 37 3.32 0.49 10.95
N ARG A 38 3.65 -0.71 11.42
CA ARG A 38 2.68 -1.79 11.61
C ARG A 38 1.62 -1.38 12.62
N ILE A 39 0.35 -1.57 12.30
CA ILE A 39 -0.77 -1.22 13.19
C ILE A 39 -0.70 -2.00 14.50
N LYS A 40 -0.36 -3.29 14.44
CA LYS A 40 -0.38 -4.16 15.61
C LYS A 40 0.74 -3.86 16.61
N THR A 41 1.95 -3.57 16.12
CA THR A 41 3.16 -3.53 16.95
C THR A 41 3.84 -2.17 16.98
N GLY A 42 3.47 -1.24 16.09
CA GLY A 42 4.15 0.03 15.88
C GLY A 42 5.51 -0.09 15.20
N VAL A 43 5.99 -1.29 14.89
CA VAL A 43 7.30 -1.52 14.25
C VAL A 43 7.29 -0.94 12.84
N ALA A 44 8.34 -0.20 12.48
CA ALA A 44 8.49 0.37 11.14
C ALA A 44 8.66 -0.74 10.09
N TYR A 45 8.08 -0.53 8.91
CA TYR A 45 8.35 -1.33 7.72
C TYR A 45 8.87 -0.42 6.59
N VAL A 46 9.78 -0.96 5.80
CA VAL A 46 10.28 -0.37 4.55
C VAL A 46 10.35 -1.49 3.53
N VAL A 47 9.49 -1.46 2.53
CA VAL A 47 9.31 -2.55 1.57
C VAL A 47 9.49 -2.01 0.16
N LYS A 48 10.40 -2.58 -0.63
CA LYS A 48 10.51 -2.23 -2.05
C LYS A 48 9.33 -2.82 -2.82
N LEU A 49 8.61 -1.98 -3.56
CA LEU A 49 7.48 -2.42 -4.37
C LEU A 49 7.98 -3.00 -5.69
N LEU A 50 7.48 -4.20 -6.02
CA LEU A 50 7.65 -4.80 -7.33
C LEU A 50 6.72 -4.12 -8.34
N PRO A 51 7.04 -4.13 -9.65
CA PRO A 51 6.20 -3.52 -10.68
C PRO A 51 4.73 -3.95 -10.60
N ILE A 52 4.47 -5.24 -10.37
CA ILE A 52 3.11 -5.76 -10.21
C ILE A 52 2.37 -5.16 -8.99
N ALA A 53 3.07 -4.85 -7.90
CA ALA A 53 2.45 -4.22 -6.73
C ALA A 53 2.12 -2.75 -7.00
N ILE A 54 2.94 -2.06 -7.81
CA ILE A 54 2.70 -0.69 -8.27
C ILE A 54 1.49 -0.66 -9.20
N GLU A 55 1.39 -1.58 -10.15
CA GLU A 55 0.22 -1.70 -11.04
C GLU A 55 -1.08 -1.91 -10.25
N LEU A 56 -1.04 -2.72 -9.18
CA LEU A 56 -2.18 -2.88 -8.29
C LEU A 56 -2.56 -1.57 -7.60
N ILE A 57 -1.59 -0.78 -7.12
CA ILE A 57 -1.85 0.54 -6.52
C ILE A 57 -2.54 1.46 -7.54
N GLU A 58 -1.97 1.59 -8.73
CA GLU A 58 -2.47 2.51 -9.77
C GLU A 58 -3.85 2.10 -10.27
N LYS A 59 -4.13 0.80 -10.39
CA LYS A 59 -5.46 0.27 -10.76
C LYS A 59 -6.57 0.79 -9.85
N TYR A 60 -6.27 1.03 -8.57
CA TYR A 60 -7.25 1.52 -7.60
C TYR A 60 -7.14 3.03 -7.35
N ARG A 61 -6.27 3.77 -8.07
CA ARG A 61 -6.04 5.20 -7.79
C ARG A 61 -7.31 6.03 -7.92
N ASP A 62 -7.99 5.88 -9.05
CA ASP A 62 -9.20 6.62 -9.41
C ASP A 62 -10.50 5.82 -9.17
N ALA A 63 -10.39 4.63 -8.55
CA ALA A 63 -11.53 3.79 -8.22
C ALA A 63 -12.13 4.24 -6.87
N ASP A 64 -13.18 5.05 -6.92
CA ASP A 64 -13.77 5.69 -5.74
C ASP A 64 -14.72 4.77 -4.96
N GLU A 65 -15.30 3.74 -5.62
CA GLU A 65 -16.61 3.24 -5.20
C GLU A 65 -16.70 2.61 -3.80
N LYS A 66 -15.60 2.29 -3.10
CA LYS A 66 -15.64 1.62 -1.78
C LYS A 66 -14.43 1.89 -0.88
N LYS A 67 -13.77 3.06 -0.99
CA LYS A 67 -12.66 3.42 -0.09
C LYS A 67 -13.18 4.06 1.19
N ASP A 68 -12.49 3.81 2.30
CA ASP A 68 -12.77 4.47 3.58
C ASP A 68 -12.45 5.99 3.52
N SER A 69 -11.47 6.38 2.70
CA SER A 69 -11.04 7.76 2.45
C SER A 69 -10.44 7.88 1.03
N PRO A 70 -10.51 9.05 0.35
CA PRO A 70 -9.82 9.28 -0.92
C PRO A 70 -8.31 9.01 -0.86
N ASP A 71 -7.70 9.18 0.32
CA ASP A 71 -6.26 9.00 0.51
C ASP A 71 -5.85 7.52 0.64
N CYS A 72 -6.81 6.62 0.86
CA CYS A 72 -6.55 5.20 0.97
C CYS A 72 -6.18 4.58 -0.38
N VAL A 73 -5.22 3.66 -0.36
CA VAL A 73 -4.75 2.98 -1.57
C VAL A 73 -5.78 1.96 -2.07
N PHE A 74 -6.31 1.11 -1.17
CA PHE A 74 -7.21 0.02 -1.53
C PHE A 74 -8.61 0.19 -0.94
N PRO A 75 -9.67 -0.21 -1.65
CA PRO A 75 -11.03 -0.27 -1.12
C PRO A 75 -11.18 -1.52 -0.24
N VAL A 76 -10.84 -1.41 1.04
CA VAL A 76 -11.02 -2.47 2.03
C VAL A 76 -12.08 -2.05 3.05
N GLY A 77 -13.34 -2.40 2.77
CA GLY A 77 -14.47 -2.16 3.68
C GLY A 77 -14.27 -2.78 5.06
#